data_AF-A0A7C4KRD7-F1
#
_entry.id   AF-A0A7C4KRD7-F1
#
_cell.length_a   1.000
_cell.length_b   1.000
_cell.length_c   1.000
_cell.angle_alpha   90.00
_cell.angle_beta   90.00
_cell.angle_gamma   90.00
#
_symmetry.space_group_name_H-M   'P 1'
#
loop_
_entity.id
_entity.type
_entity.pdbx_description
1 polymer ?
#
loop_
_entity_poly.entity_id
_entity_poly.type
_entity_poly.pdbx_seq_one_letter_code
_entity_poly.pdbx_strand_id
1 'polypeptide(L)' 'MKRFSSRFLLPTALLSGMLLLLWLGVACGAGAKKAPAIPHPTTSTEDGYCLGCHQSGAGGAMVTTHPSRTGCTACHKPQS' A
#
# COMPACT_ATOMS: atom_id res chain seq x y z
N MET A 1 -33.45 -22.96 -45.21
CA MET A 1 -32.04 -22.64 -45.57
C MET A 1 -31.65 -21.32 -44.94
N LYS A 2 -30.75 -21.34 -43.93
CA LYS A 2 -29.86 -20.27 -43.43
C LYS A 2 -29.23 -20.77 -42.14
N ARG A 3 -28.13 -21.52 -42.25
CA ARG A 3 -27.32 -21.98 -41.10
C ARG A 3 -26.46 -20.80 -40.66
N PHE A 4 -26.89 -20.11 -39.59
CA PHE A 4 -26.16 -18.99 -39.02
C PHE A 4 -24.90 -19.52 -38.34
N SER A 5 -23.74 -19.17 -38.91
CA SER A 5 -22.44 -19.72 -38.54
C SER A 5 -21.94 -19.11 -37.22
N SER A 6 -21.96 -19.92 -36.15
CA SER A 6 -21.48 -19.62 -34.79
C SER A 6 -20.00 -19.19 -34.71
N ARG A 7 -19.27 -19.19 -35.83
CA ARG A 7 -17.82 -18.92 -35.89
C ARG A 7 -17.43 -17.45 -35.68
N PHE A 8 -18.38 -16.52 -35.59
CA PHE A 8 -18.11 -15.08 -35.43
C PHE A 8 -18.24 -14.55 -33.99
N LEU A 9 -18.68 -15.37 -33.02
CA LEU A 9 -18.90 -14.94 -31.63
C LEU A 9 -17.70 -15.16 -30.70
N LEU A 10 -16.71 -15.97 -31.11
CA LEU A 10 -15.52 -16.26 -30.29
C LEU A 10 -14.50 -15.11 -30.17
N PRO A 11 -14.19 -14.29 -31.19
CA PRO A 11 -13.05 -13.36 -31.09
C PRO A 11 -13.35 -12.12 -30.21
N THR A 12 -14.62 -11.70 -30.08
CA THR A 12 -15.00 -10.50 -29.31
C THR A 12 -15.00 -10.75 -27.79
N ALA A 13 -15.33 -11.96 -27.35
CA ALA A 13 -15.37 -12.32 -25.93
C ALA A 13 -13.97 -12.34 -25.30
N LEU A 14 -12.96 -12.77 -26.05
CA LEU A 14 -11.56 -12.81 -25.59
C LEU A 14 -10.96 -11.40 -25.42
N LEU A 15 -11.26 -10.48 -26.34
CA LEU A 15 -10.80 -9.09 -26.27
C LEU A 15 -11.44 -8.32 -25.11
N SER A 16 -12.72 -8.56 -24.79
CA SER A 16 -13.38 -7.93 -23.64
C SER A 16 -12.84 -8.45 -22.29
N GLY A 17 -12.53 -9.74 -22.19
CA GLY A 17 -11.96 -10.33 -20.97
C GLY A 17 -10.56 -9.78 -20.65
N MET A 18 -9.72 -9.56 -21.67
CA MET A 18 -8.36 -9.04 -21.48
C MET A 18 -8.35 -7.56 -21.05
N LEU A 19 -9.34 -6.77 -21.51
CA LEU A 19 -9.51 -5.38 -21.09
C LEU A 19 -10.00 -5.25 -19.64
N LEU A 20 -10.85 -6.17 -19.17
CA LEU A 20 -11.32 -6.23 -17.79
C LEU A 20 -10.18 -6.59 -16.81
N LEU A 21 -9.33 -7.55 -17.20
CA LEU A 21 -8.15 -7.93 -16.43
C LEU A 21 -7.11 -6.79 -16.34
N LEU A 22 -6.97 -5.99 -17.41
CA LEU A 22 -6.12 -4.81 -17.41
C LEU A 22 -6.63 -3.74 -16.44
N TRP A 23 -7.95 -3.55 -16.32
CA TRP A 23 -8.55 -2.61 -15.37
C TRP A 23 -8.43 -3.07 -13.91
N LEU A 24 -8.56 -4.38 -13.63
CA LEU A 24 -8.41 -4.90 -12.28
C LEU A 24 -6.93 -4.91 -11.80
N GLY A 25 -5.95 -4.87 -12.71
CA GLY A 25 -4.53 -4.88 -12.39
C GLY A 25 -3.90 -3.53 -12.01
N VAL A 26 -4.60 -2.40 -12.23
CA VAL A 26 -4.05 -1.03 -12.09
C VAL A 26 -4.58 -0.35 -10.82
N ALA A 27 -4.63 -1.04 -9.68
CA ALA A 27 -5.12 -0.47 -8.42
C ALA A 27 -4.07 -0.38 -7.30
N CYS A 28 -2.89 -1.01 -7.43
CA CYS A 28 -1.89 -1.00 -6.37
C CYS A 28 -0.51 -0.66 -6.92
N GLY A 29 -0.13 0.62 -6.89
CA GLY A 29 1.27 0.98 -7.06
C GLY A 29 1.53 2.35 -7.66
N ALA A 30 1.41 3.40 -6.84
CA ALA A 30 2.09 4.65 -7.14
C ALA A 30 2.42 5.42 -5.86
N GLY A 31 3.66 5.26 -5.37
CA GLY A 31 4.35 6.33 -4.62
C GLY A 31 4.28 6.31 -3.10
N ALA A 32 4.62 5.20 -2.43
CA ALA A 32 4.96 5.27 -1.00
C ALA A 32 6.39 5.83 -0.85
N LYS A 33 6.53 7.08 -0.40
CA LYS A 33 7.81 7.60 0.11
C LYS A 33 8.28 6.63 1.20
N LYS A 34 9.50 6.09 1.07
CA LYS A 34 10.02 5.11 2.03
C LYS A 34 10.10 5.76 3.41
N ALA A 35 9.35 5.24 4.37
CA ALA A 35 9.47 5.69 5.75
C ALA A 35 10.86 5.31 6.29
N PRO A 36 11.46 6.15 7.16
CA PRO A 36 12.73 5.83 7.79
C PRO A 36 12.58 4.57 8.66
N ALA A 37 13.64 3.76 8.68
CA ALA A 37 13.72 2.61 9.57
C ALA A 37 13.86 3.06 11.03
N ILE A 38 13.36 2.25 11.96
CA ILE A 38 13.46 2.50 13.40
C ILE A 38 14.88 2.10 13.85
N PRO A 39 15.73 3.06 14.30
CA PRO A 39 17.15 2.81 14.53
C PRO A 39 17.48 2.35 15.97
N HIS A 40 16.47 1.97 16.74
CA HIS A 40 16.59 1.58 18.14
C HIS A 40 15.59 0.48 18.46
N PRO A 41 15.80 -0.30 19.54
CA PRO A 41 14.82 -1.27 19.98
C PRO A 41 13.52 -0.59 20.42
N THR A 42 12.40 -1.27 20.21
CA THR A 42 11.07 -0.84 20.66
C THR A 42 10.49 -1.93 21.54
N THR A 43 10.06 -1.57 22.75
CA THR A 43 9.42 -2.52 23.67
C THR A 43 7.92 -2.71 23.37
N SER A 44 7.32 -1.78 22.62
CA SER A 44 5.92 -1.82 22.21
C SER A 44 5.74 -1.20 20.81
N THR A 45 4.69 -1.63 20.10
CA THR A 45 4.29 -1.09 18.79
C THR A 45 3.05 -0.19 18.86
N GLU A 46 2.53 0.07 20.06
CA GLU A 46 1.39 0.97 20.26
C GLU A 46 1.76 2.42 19.93
N ASP A 47 0.87 3.15 19.26
CA ASP A 47 1.18 4.51 18.80
C ASP A 47 1.54 5.47 19.95
N GLY A 48 0.88 5.32 21.11
CA GLY A 48 1.19 6.12 22.29
C GLY A 48 2.63 5.94 22.81
N TYR A 49 3.21 4.74 22.63
CA TYR A 49 4.61 4.49 22.97
C TYR A 49 5.55 5.23 22.03
N CYS A 50 5.28 5.20 20.72
CA CYS A 50 6.06 5.93 19.72
C CYS A 50 5.97 7.45 19.92
N LEU A 51 4.75 7.97 20.15
CA LEU A 51 4.48 9.39 20.35
C LEU A 51 5.11 9.95 21.63
N GLY A 52 5.41 9.10 22.63
CA GLY A 52 6.10 9.50 23.86
C GLY A 52 7.41 10.28 23.60
N CYS A 53 8.14 9.95 22.54
CA CYS A 53 9.31 10.71 22.11
C CYS A 53 9.06 11.50 20.81
N HIS A 54 8.36 10.90 19.84
CA HIS A 54 8.21 11.48 18.50
C HIS A 54 7.18 12.61 18.41
N GLN A 55 6.39 12.89 19.45
CA GLN A 55 5.47 14.04 19.44
C GLN A 55 6.18 15.38 19.66
N SER A 56 7.14 15.43 20.58
CA SER A 56 7.87 16.66 20.96
C SER A 56 9.36 16.62 20.62
N GLY A 57 9.87 15.46 20.18
CA GLY A 57 11.30 15.26 19.91
C GLY A 57 12.11 14.95 21.16
N ALA A 58 11.48 14.34 22.17
CA ALA A 58 12.16 13.97 23.40
C ALA A 58 13.32 13.00 23.13
N GLY A 59 14.42 13.13 23.88
CA GLY A 59 15.61 12.29 23.69
C GLY A 59 16.32 12.46 22.35
N GLY A 60 16.06 13.56 21.62
CA GLY A 60 16.63 13.78 20.29
C GLY A 60 15.90 13.04 19.17
N ALA A 61 14.72 12.49 19.45
CA ALA A 61 13.88 11.89 18.42
C ALA A 61 13.43 12.93 17.40
N MET A 62 13.25 12.52 16.14
CA MET A 62 12.60 13.38 15.15
C MET A 62 11.13 13.58 15.53
N VAL A 63 10.61 14.79 15.34
CA VAL A 63 9.17 15.04 15.50
C VAL A 63 8.42 14.45 14.31
N THR A 64 7.37 13.67 14.57
CA THR A 64 6.52 13.14 13.50
C THR A 64 5.82 14.28 12.75
N THR A 65 5.87 14.24 11.42
CA THR A 65 5.17 15.22 10.57
C THR A 65 3.69 14.89 10.38
N HIS A 66 3.22 13.78 10.95
CA HIS A 66 1.88 13.25 10.75
C HIS A 66 1.35 12.57 12.03
N PRO A 67 1.17 13.32 13.12
CA PRO A 67 0.76 12.78 14.42
C PRO A 67 -0.64 12.16 14.43
N SER A 68 -1.47 12.45 13.43
CA SER A 68 -2.81 11.87 13.28
C SER A 68 -2.84 10.50 12.62
N ARG A 69 -1.71 9.99 12.11
CA ARG A 69 -1.61 8.64 11.53
C ARG A 69 -1.44 7.63 12.66
N THR A 70 -2.16 6.52 12.55
CA THR A 70 -2.06 5.39 13.48
C THR A 70 -1.31 4.22 12.86
N GLY A 71 -0.86 3.28 13.68
CA GLY A 71 -0.10 2.11 13.27
C GLY A 71 1.27 2.49 12.72
N CYS A 72 2.10 3.15 13.52
CA CYS A 72 3.44 3.62 13.13
C CYS A 72 4.26 2.55 12.37
N THR A 73 4.20 1.31 12.86
CA THR A 73 4.96 0.17 12.33
C THR A 73 4.42 -0.41 11.01
N ALA A 74 3.29 0.08 10.52
CA ALA A 74 2.80 -0.25 9.18
C ALA A 74 3.78 0.23 8.11
N CYS A 75 4.35 1.43 8.30
CA CYS A 75 5.33 2.01 7.39
C CYS A 75 6.77 1.97 7.95
N HIS A 76 6.95 2.26 9.24
CA HIS A 76 8.27 2.29 9.87
C HIS A 76 8.68 0.90 10.34
N LYS A 77 9.71 0.31 9.73
CA LYS A 77 10.21 -1.03 10.09
C LYS A 77 11.51 -0.92 10.90
N PRO A 78 11.78 -1.84 11.85
CA PRO A 78 13.08 -1.92 12.52
C PRO A 78 14.22 -2.04 11.53
N GLN A 79 15.36 -1.43 11.83
CA GLN A 79 16.60 -1.78 11.14
C GLN A 79 17.01 -3.21 11.54
N SER A 80 17.41 -4.00 10.55
CA SER A 80 18.03 -5.32 10.71
C SER A 80 19.53 -5.19 10.95
#